data_AF-A0A914W8N1-F1
#
_entry.id   AF-A0A914W8N1-F1
#
_cell.length_a   1.000
_cell.length_b   1.000
_cell.length_c   1.000
_cell.angle_alpha   90.00
_cell.angle_beta   90.00
_cell.angle_gamma   90.00
#
_symmetry.space_group_name_H-M   'P 1'
#
loop_
_entity.id
_entity.type
_entity.pdbx_description
1 polymer ?
#
loop_
_entity_poly.entity_id
_entity_poly.type
_entity_poly.pdbx_seq_one_letter_code
_entity_poly.pdbx_strand_id
1 'polypeptide(L)'
;MIPITPESIQDQYNVNRTTVDGSIVIEDKGIRLQSDLPVAVYAHAELLNGMSADSFLVIPAVHLGTQYVAVASTTFSHPNMIAVVAYQNNTQVTIGTQMVTLNALQVASVASKNVLSGTVISGNKPFGVITGCTCGFVSNVGGCDYEAVNLSATTCH
;
A
#
# COMPACT_ATOMS: atom_id res chain seq x y z
N MET A 1 15.51 -16.43 27.63
CA MET A 1 15.01 -15.37 26.71
C MET A 1 15.42 -15.82 25.32
N ILE A 2 14.47 -16.12 24.43
CA ILE A 2 14.78 -16.54 23.06
C ILE A 2 15.08 -15.25 22.26
N PRO A 3 16.23 -15.13 21.58
CA PRO A 3 16.51 -13.98 20.73
C PRO A 3 15.52 -13.98 19.57
N ILE A 4 14.71 -12.93 19.48
CA ILE A 4 13.86 -12.67 18.33
C ILE A 4 14.75 -11.97 17.30
N THR A 5 15.07 -12.63 16.19
CA THR A 5 15.74 -12.00 15.04
C THR A 5 14.69 -11.51 14.04
N PRO A 6 14.98 -10.55 13.14
CA PRO A 6 14.03 -10.11 12.12
C PRO A 6 13.43 -11.28 11.31
N GLU A 7 14.23 -12.30 11.03
CA GLU A 7 13.81 -13.51 10.32
C GLU A 7 12.78 -14.33 11.12
N SER A 8 12.82 -14.27 12.45
CA SER A 8 11.85 -14.96 13.32
C SER A 8 10.47 -14.28 13.39
N ILE A 9 10.33 -13.08 12.82
CA ILE A 9 9.06 -12.32 12.74
C ILE A 9 8.42 -12.49 11.34
N GLN A 10 9.17 -12.95 10.33
CA GLN A 10 8.77 -12.97 8.92
C GLN A 10 8.12 -14.30 8.46
N ASP A 11 7.38 -15.00 9.30
CA ASP A 11 6.97 -16.40 9.03
C ASP A 11 6.01 -16.58 7.83
N GLN A 12 5.54 -15.53 7.16
CA GLN A 12 4.64 -15.64 5.99
C GLN A 12 4.84 -14.62 4.88
N TYR A 13 5.93 -13.83 4.91
CA TYR A 13 6.24 -12.85 3.86
C TYR A 13 7.23 -13.44 2.86
N ASN A 14 6.75 -13.80 1.67
CA ASN A 14 7.64 -14.21 0.58
C ASN A 14 8.25 -12.96 -0.05
N VAL A 15 9.56 -12.75 0.13
CA VAL A 15 10.30 -11.61 -0.43
C VAL A 15 10.83 -11.86 -1.84
N ASN A 16 10.43 -12.96 -2.49
CA ASN A 16 10.81 -13.23 -3.88
C ASN A 16 10.24 -12.14 -4.80
N ARG A 17 11.15 -11.34 -5.35
CA ARG A 17 10.87 -10.23 -6.25
C ARG A 17 10.13 -10.75 -7.49
N THR A 18 8.81 -10.62 -7.50
CA THR A 18 8.00 -11.00 -8.65
C THR A 18 7.75 -9.78 -9.53
N THR A 19 7.67 -9.99 -10.84
CA THR A 19 7.35 -8.94 -11.80
C THR A 19 5.91 -8.49 -11.61
N VAL A 20 5.69 -7.17 -11.57
CA VAL A 20 4.34 -6.57 -11.59
C VAL A 20 3.73 -6.80 -12.97
N ASP A 21 2.79 -7.74 -13.07
CA ASP A 21 2.15 -8.18 -14.32
C ASP A 21 0.73 -7.61 -14.53
N GLY A 22 0.16 -6.97 -13.50
CA GLY A 22 -1.11 -6.25 -13.60
C GLY A 22 -0.96 -4.92 -14.35
N SER A 23 -2.04 -4.49 -15.02
CA SER A 23 -2.13 -3.14 -15.57
C SER A 23 -2.31 -2.11 -14.47
N ILE A 24 -1.57 -1.00 -14.52
CA ILE A 24 -1.78 0.12 -13.62
C ILE A 24 -3.03 0.89 -14.05
N VAL A 25 -3.94 1.14 -13.10
CA VAL A 25 -5.09 2.01 -13.26
C VAL A 25 -4.85 3.30 -12.49
N ILE A 26 -5.09 4.45 -13.12
CA ILE A 26 -4.93 5.77 -12.50
C ILE A 26 -6.31 6.39 -12.31
N GLU A 27 -6.63 6.81 -11.09
CA GLU A 27 -7.92 7.39 -10.74
C GLU A 27 -7.76 8.58 -9.78
N ASP A 28 -8.72 9.51 -9.81
CA ASP A 28 -8.78 10.68 -8.92
C ASP A 28 -9.48 10.31 -7.60
N LYS A 29 -8.82 9.49 -6.77
CA LYS A 29 -9.39 8.93 -5.51
C LYS A 29 -8.69 9.39 -4.23
N GLY A 30 -7.65 10.22 -4.33
CA GLY A 30 -6.90 10.70 -3.18
C GLY A 30 -7.71 11.66 -2.32
N ILE A 31 -7.55 11.56 -1.00
CA ILE A 31 -8.15 12.47 -0.02
C ILE A 31 -7.04 13.27 0.65
N ARG A 32 -7.24 14.60 0.73
CA ARG A 32 -6.36 15.49 1.49
C ARG A 32 -7.03 15.86 2.81
N LEU A 33 -6.34 15.56 3.91
CA LEU A 33 -6.72 15.99 5.25
C LEU A 33 -5.71 17.04 5.73
N GLN A 34 -6.22 18.12 6.30
CA GLN A 34 -5.41 19.21 6.86
C GLN A 34 -5.95 19.56 8.24
N SER A 35 -5.05 19.74 9.19
CA SER A 35 -5.35 20.10 10.57
C SER A 35 -4.26 21.03 11.08
N ASP A 36 -4.66 22.05 11.84
CA ASP A 36 -3.73 22.97 12.52
C ASP A 36 -3.28 22.44 13.89
N LEU A 37 -3.85 21.30 14.31
CA LEU A 37 -3.49 20.57 15.53
C LEU A 37 -2.95 19.19 15.19
N PRO A 38 -2.07 18.61 16.03
CA PRO A 38 -1.65 17.21 15.87
C PRO A 38 -2.85 16.27 15.88
N VAL A 39 -2.95 15.43 14.86
CA VAL A 39 -4.01 14.42 14.71
C VAL A 39 -3.40 13.08 14.31
N ALA A 40 -3.99 12.00 14.81
CA ALA A 40 -3.80 10.66 14.27
C ALA A 40 -5.03 10.32 13.42
N VAL A 41 -4.81 9.83 12.20
CA VAL A 41 -5.89 9.45 11.28
C VAL A 41 -5.79 7.96 11.02
N TYR A 42 -6.91 7.26 11.18
CA TYR A 42 -7.05 5.86 10.83
C TYR A 42 -8.05 5.77 9.67
N ALA A 43 -7.64 5.09 8.60
CA ALA A 43 -8.58 4.65 7.58
C ALA A 43 -9.21 3.35 8.06
N HIS A 44 -10.52 3.24 7.96
CA HIS A 44 -11.30 2.10 8.42
C HIS A 44 -12.31 1.71 7.34
N ALA A 45 -12.32 0.43 6.99
CA ALA A 45 -13.31 -0.17 6.11
C ALA A 45 -13.94 -1.36 6.84
N GLU A 46 -15.27 -1.39 6.93
CA GLU A 46 -16.01 -2.44 7.62
C GLU A 46 -17.16 -2.94 6.74
N LEU A 47 -17.42 -4.25 6.77
CA LEU A 47 -18.60 -4.83 6.14
C LEU A 47 -19.87 -4.40 6.88
N LEU A 48 -20.95 -4.08 6.14
CA LEU A 48 -22.22 -3.61 6.74
C LEU A 48 -22.83 -4.57 7.78
N ASN A 49 -22.47 -5.85 7.75
CA ASN A 49 -22.92 -6.87 8.69
C ASN A 49 -21.98 -7.05 9.90
N GLY A 50 -20.93 -6.24 10.03
CA GLY A 50 -19.96 -6.24 11.12
C GLY A 50 -19.03 -7.47 11.17
N MET A 51 -19.00 -8.29 10.11
CA MET A 51 -18.26 -9.56 10.13
C MET A 51 -16.75 -9.40 9.95
N SER A 52 -16.30 -8.28 9.38
CA SER A 52 -14.90 -8.06 9.06
C SER A 52 -14.63 -6.57 8.89
N ALA A 53 -13.44 -6.15 9.31
CA ALA A 53 -12.98 -4.77 9.19
C ALA A 53 -11.47 -4.71 8.98
N ASP A 54 -11.04 -3.87 8.05
CA ASP A 54 -9.64 -3.56 7.78
C ASP A 54 -9.35 -2.13 8.19
N SER A 55 -8.15 -1.88 8.71
CA SER A 55 -7.75 -0.53 9.12
C SER A 55 -6.26 -0.32 8.98
N PHE A 56 -5.88 0.92 8.69
CA PHE A 56 -4.48 1.32 8.70
C PHE A 56 -4.29 2.74 9.24
N LEU A 57 -3.13 2.97 9.86
CA LEU A 57 -2.69 4.30 10.25
C LEU A 57 -2.28 5.09 9.00
N VAL A 58 -2.84 6.28 8.83
CA VAL A 58 -2.45 7.18 7.74
C VAL A 58 -1.18 7.93 8.14
N ILE A 59 -0.13 7.78 7.33
CA ILE A 59 1.14 8.49 7.54
C ILE A 59 0.98 9.96 7.09
N PRO A 60 1.33 10.96 7.93
CA PRO A 60 1.28 12.36 7.55
C PRO A 60 2.12 12.65 6.30
N ALA A 61 1.64 13.56 5.44
CA ALA A 61 2.30 13.90 4.17
C ALA A 61 3.77 14.36 4.33
N VAL A 62 4.11 14.97 5.47
CA VAL A 62 5.47 15.42 5.81
C VAL A 62 6.45 14.29 6.10
N HIS A 63 5.96 13.07 6.33
CA HIS A 63 6.75 11.86 6.59
C HIS A 63 6.77 10.90 5.39
N LEU A 64 6.20 11.30 4.25
CA LEU A 64 6.30 10.53 3.02
C LEU A 64 7.71 10.68 2.43
N GLY A 65 8.17 9.63 1.78
CA GLY A 65 9.45 9.59 1.09
C GLY A 65 9.30 9.18 -0.37
N THR A 66 10.40 8.78 -0.98
CA THR A 66 10.48 8.52 -2.43
C THR A 66 10.77 7.06 -2.77
N GLN A 67 10.96 6.21 -1.75
CA GLN A 67 11.34 4.81 -1.92
C GLN A 67 10.62 3.93 -0.91
N TYR A 68 10.04 2.84 -1.41
CA TYR A 68 9.26 1.87 -0.65
C TYR A 68 9.54 0.46 -1.17
N VAL A 69 9.33 -0.53 -0.31
CA VAL A 69 9.32 -1.95 -0.68
C VAL A 69 7.96 -2.50 -0.31
N ALA A 70 7.22 -2.98 -1.31
CA ALA A 70 5.89 -3.53 -1.10
C ALA A 70 5.94 -4.77 -0.20
N VAL A 71 4.93 -4.90 0.64
CA VAL A 71 4.74 -6.06 1.52
C VAL A 71 3.38 -6.66 1.19
N ALA A 72 3.33 -7.98 0.98
CA ALA A 72 2.13 -8.66 0.48
C ALA A 72 2.00 -10.05 1.11
N SER A 73 0.76 -10.50 1.29
CA SER A 73 0.48 -11.85 1.79
C SER A 73 0.78 -12.89 0.71
N THR A 74 1.19 -14.07 1.16
CA THR A 74 1.44 -15.24 0.32
C THR A 74 0.21 -16.11 0.11
N THR A 75 -0.91 -15.79 0.78
CA THR A 75 -2.13 -16.58 0.67
C THR A 75 -2.96 -16.13 -0.53
N PHE A 76 -3.20 -17.06 -1.46
CA PHE A 76 -3.69 -16.78 -2.82
C PHE A 76 -5.22 -16.67 -2.94
N SER A 77 -5.95 -16.45 -1.84
CA SER A 77 -7.41 -16.37 -1.92
C SER A 77 -7.87 -15.13 -2.70
N HIS A 78 -7.05 -14.06 -2.71
CA HIS A 78 -7.35 -12.81 -3.40
C HIS A 78 -6.09 -12.17 -4.01
N PRO A 79 -6.22 -11.45 -5.14
CA PRO A 79 -5.10 -10.68 -5.71
C PRO A 79 -4.49 -9.69 -4.71
N ASN A 80 -3.16 -9.66 -4.65
CA ASN A 80 -2.39 -8.62 -3.96
C ASN A 80 -2.56 -7.28 -4.70
N MET A 81 -2.50 -6.18 -3.95
CA MET A 81 -2.67 -4.83 -4.47
C MET A 81 -1.56 -3.91 -3.94
N ILE A 82 -1.09 -3.02 -4.81
CA ILE A 82 -0.31 -1.83 -4.47
C ILE A 82 -1.13 -0.62 -4.91
N ALA A 83 -1.30 0.36 -4.03
CA ALA A 83 -1.87 1.66 -4.34
C ALA A 83 -0.86 2.77 -3.99
N VAL A 84 -0.52 3.59 -4.97
CA VAL A 84 0.39 4.74 -4.84
C VAL A 84 -0.42 6.02 -4.91
N VAL A 85 -0.33 6.87 -3.90
CA VAL A 85 -1.05 8.15 -3.82
C VAL A 85 -0.08 9.32 -3.98
N ALA A 86 -0.26 10.14 -5.02
CA ALA A 86 0.58 11.30 -5.24
C ALA A 86 0.14 12.50 -4.39
N TYR A 87 1.09 13.09 -3.66
CA TYR A 87 0.84 14.33 -2.90
C TYR A 87 0.97 15.59 -3.76
N GLN A 88 1.78 15.54 -4.82
CA GLN A 88 2.11 16.68 -5.67
C GLN A 88 1.86 16.38 -7.15
N ASN A 89 1.68 17.45 -7.94
CA ASN A 89 1.57 17.32 -9.39
C ASN A 89 2.87 16.84 -10.04
N ASN A 90 2.75 16.15 -11.17
CA ASN A 90 3.89 15.63 -11.93
C ASN A 90 4.83 14.75 -11.09
N THR A 91 4.26 13.91 -10.24
CA THR A 91 4.98 12.88 -9.46
C THR A 91 5.18 11.67 -10.37
N GLN A 92 6.43 11.38 -10.70
CA GLN A 92 6.80 10.19 -11.47
C GLN A 92 7.12 9.07 -10.51
N VAL A 93 6.48 7.92 -10.69
CA VAL A 93 6.65 6.73 -9.85
C VAL A 93 6.91 5.52 -10.73
N THR A 94 7.90 4.73 -10.35
CA THR A 94 8.19 3.41 -10.89
C THR A 94 7.70 2.36 -9.91
N ILE A 95 6.79 1.49 -10.34
CA ILE A 95 6.26 0.36 -9.58
C ILE A 95 6.82 -0.91 -10.24
N GLY A 96 7.84 -1.51 -9.62
CA GLY A 96 8.59 -2.61 -10.25
C GLY A 96 9.32 -2.15 -11.51
N THR A 97 8.79 -2.49 -12.68
CA THR A 97 9.34 -2.09 -14.00
C THR A 97 8.46 -1.10 -14.75
N GLN A 98 7.27 -0.78 -14.21
CA GLN A 98 6.30 0.10 -14.86
C GLN A 98 6.44 1.52 -14.33
N MET A 99 6.49 2.52 -15.20
CA MET A 99 6.59 3.94 -14.83
C MET A 99 5.28 4.66 -15.14
N VAL A 100 4.81 5.47 -14.19
CA VAL A 100 3.61 6.30 -14.32
C VAL A 100 3.86 7.72 -13.84
N THR A 101 3.10 8.67 -14.36
CA THR A 101 3.10 10.06 -13.89
C THR A 101 1.73 10.39 -13.30
N LEU A 102 1.74 10.94 -12.09
CA LEU A 102 0.54 11.25 -11.31
C LEU A 102 0.48 12.74 -10.99
N ASN A 103 -0.72 13.29 -11.08
CA ASN A 103 -1.04 14.59 -10.50
C ASN A 103 -1.43 14.44 -9.02
N ALA A 104 -1.49 15.57 -8.30
CA ALA A 104 -1.86 15.56 -6.89
C ALA A 104 -3.23 14.89 -6.70
N LEU A 105 -3.33 14.04 -5.68
CA LEU A 105 -4.51 13.24 -5.35
C LEU A 105 -4.88 12.14 -6.36
N GLN A 106 -4.06 11.92 -7.39
CA GLN A 106 -4.21 10.73 -8.22
C GLN A 106 -3.64 9.51 -7.52
N VAL A 107 -4.31 8.38 -7.72
CA VAL A 107 -3.92 7.07 -7.20
C VAL A 107 -3.60 6.15 -8.37
N ALA A 108 -2.38 5.62 -8.42
CA ALA A 108 -2.04 4.50 -9.28
C ALA A 108 -2.23 3.20 -8.50
N SER A 109 -3.13 2.34 -8.95
CA SER A 109 -3.36 1.03 -8.35
C SER A 109 -2.99 -0.09 -9.32
N VAL A 110 -2.41 -1.16 -8.78
CA VAL A 110 -2.16 -2.40 -9.51
C VAL A 110 -2.54 -3.57 -8.65
N ALA A 111 -3.26 -4.53 -9.24
CA ALA A 111 -3.61 -5.79 -8.61
C ALA A 111 -2.99 -6.96 -9.38
N SER A 112 -2.49 -7.97 -8.66
CA SER A 112 -1.89 -9.16 -9.25
C SER A 112 -2.23 -10.41 -8.45
N LYS A 113 -2.40 -11.54 -9.14
CA LYS A 113 -2.50 -12.87 -8.49
C LYS A 113 -1.14 -13.37 -7.99
N ASN A 114 -0.06 -12.76 -8.44
CA ASN A 114 1.28 -13.06 -7.95
C ASN A 114 1.57 -12.34 -6.63
N VAL A 115 2.61 -12.81 -5.94
CA VAL A 115 3.07 -12.15 -4.72
C VAL A 115 3.79 -10.85 -5.11
N LEU A 116 3.25 -9.70 -4.69
CA LEU A 116 3.84 -8.39 -4.95
C LEU A 116 4.88 -7.97 -3.89
N SER A 117 5.09 -8.78 -2.86
CA SER A 117 6.07 -8.52 -1.80
C SER A 117 7.48 -8.43 -2.38
N GLY A 118 8.28 -7.49 -1.88
CA GLY A 118 9.61 -7.18 -2.41
C GLY A 118 9.60 -6.29 -3.66
N THR A 119 8.44 -5.88 -4.17
CA THR A 119 8.37 -4.90 -5.27
C THR A 119 8.93 -3.56 -4.81
N VAL A 120 9.99 -3.09 -5.47
CA VAL A 120 10.54 -1.76 -5.24
C VAL A 120 9.66 -0.72 -5.92
N ILE A 121 9.29 0.30 -5.17
CA ILE A 121 8.51 1.44 -5.63
C ILE A 121 9.35 2.69 -5.39
N SER A 122 9.65 3.43 -6.44
CA SER A 122 10.51 4.62 -6.34
C SER A 122 9.97 5.78 -7.17
N GLY A 123 10.29 7.01 -6.79
CA GLY A 123 9.81 8.18 -7.53
C GLY A 123 10.64 9.43 -7.31
N ASN A 124 10.27 10.50 -8.03
CA ASN A 124 11.01 11.76 -8.05
C ASN A 124 10.57 12.77 -6.96
N LYS A 125 9.43 12.51 -6.29
CA LYS A 125 8.83 13.37 -5.26
C LYS A 125 8.18 12.50 -4.18
N PRO A 126 7.89 13.02 -2.98
CA PRO A 126 7.20 12.26 -1.94
C PRO A 126 5.80 11.77 -2.37
N PHE A 127 5.50 10.51 -2.12
CA PHE A 127 4.19 9.86 -2.37
C PHE A 127 3.85 8.85 -1.28
N GLY A 128 2.58 8.51 -1.10
CA GLY A 128 2.14 7.46 -0.18
C GLY A 128 2.03 6.10 -0.87
N VAL A 129 2.28 5.02 -0.14
CA VAL A 129 2.09 3.65 -0.64
C VAL A 129 1.26 2.85 0.34
N ILE A 130 0.19 2.25 -0.16
CA ILE A 130 -0.64 1.29 0.56
C ILE A 130 -0.49 -0.06 -0.12
N THR A 131 -0.25 -1.11 0.65
CA THR A 131 -0.20 -2.50 0.15
C THR A 131 -1.21 -3.36 0.88
N GLY A 132 -1.76 -4.37 0.21
CA GLY A 132 -2.78 -5.26 0.79
C GLY A 132 -3.30 -6.25 -0.25
N CYS A 133 -4.55 -6.70 -0.09
CA CYS A 133 -5.27 -7.48 -1.10
C CYS A 133 -6.45 -6.68 -1.68
N THR A 134 -6.95 -7.10 -2.83
CA THR A 134 -8.19 -6.57 -3.43
C THR A 134 -9.44 -6.86 -2.60
N CYS A 135 -9.39 -7.85 -1.70
CA CYS A 135 -10.53 -8.25 -0.89
C CYS A 135 -11.04 -7.17 0.07
N GLY A 136 -10.16 -6.29 0.58
CA GLY A 136 -10.56 -5.12 1.37
C GLY A 136 -11.17 -3.97 0.55
N PHE A 137 -11.25 -4.11 -0.78
CA PHE A 137 -11.65 -3.04 -1.72
C PHE A 137 -12.80 -3.41 -2.64
N VAL A 138 -13.41 -4.60 -2.51
CA VAL A 138 -14.54 -5.06 -3.35
C VAL A 138 -15.77 -5.44 -2.51
N SER A 139 -16.96 -5.14 -3.03
CA SER A 139 -18.23 -5.55 -2.43
C SER A 139 -18.56 -7.02 -2.78
N ASN A 140 -19.22 -7.74 -1.87
CA ASN A 140 -19.70 -9.14 -2.01
C ASN A 140 -18.64 -10.25 -1.88
N VAL A 141 -17.51 -9.97 -1.26
CA VAL A 141 -16.66 -11.03 -0.69
C VAL A 141 -17.13 -11.36 0.72
N GLY A 142 -16.87 -12.57 1.20
CA GLY A 142 -17.08 -12.92 2.61
C GLY A 142 -16.18 -12.10 3.55
N GLY A 143 -16.00 -12.55 4.79
CA GLY A 143 -15.02 -11.91 5.69
C GLY A 143 -13.64 -11.83 5.03
N CYS A 144 -13.05 -10.64 5.05
CA CYS A 144 -11.76 -10.34 4.45
C CYS A 144 -10.87 -9.78 5.56
N ASP A 145 -10.16 -10.66 6.26
CA ASP A 145 -9.29 -10.26 7.37
C ASP A 145 -7.84 -10.13 6.87
N TYR A 146 -7.65 -9.37 5.78
CA TYR A 146 -6.37 -9.21 5.11
C TYR A 146 -5.85 -7.79 5.25
N GLU A 147 -4.74 -7.65 5.97
CA GLU A 147 -4.20 -6.35 6.38
C GLU A 147 -3.83 -5.47 5.18
N ALA A 148 -4.42 -4.27 5.14
CA ALA A 148 -3.90 -3.14 4.36
C ALA A 148 -2.91 -2.35 5.22
N VAL A 149 -1.76 -1.99 4.66
CA VAL A 149 -0.72 -1.26 5.39
C VAL A 149 -0.27 -0.05 4.60
N ASN A 150 -0.23 1.12 5.24
CA ASN A 150 0.44 2.29 4.71
C ASN A 150 1.93 2.23 5.07
N LEU A 151 2.77 2.15 4.05
CA LEU A 151 4.19 1.88 4.23
C LEU A 151 4.94 3.15 4.63
N SER A 152 5.84 3.01 5.58
CA SER A 152 6.88 4.01 5.84
C SER A 152 7.94 3.95 4.74
N ALA A 153 8.48 5.11 4.37
CA ALA A 153 9.54 5.18 3.37
C ALA A 153 10.81 4.48 3.87
N THR A 154 11.54 3.83 2.98
CA THR A 154 12.79 3.10 3.30
C THR A 154 13.99 4.03 3.47
N THR A 155 13.84 5.32 3.15
CA THR A 155 14.86 6.35 3.36
C THR A 155 14.60 7.06 4.68
N CYS A 156 15.45 6.81 5.68
CA CYS A 156 15.49 7.60 6.91
C CYS A 156 16.09 8.97 6.59
N HIS A 157 15.38 10.04 6.93
CA HIS A 157 15.93 11.40 6.96
C HIS A 157 16.65 11.66 8.29
#